data_AF-A0A357CN35-F1
#
_entry.id   AF-A0A357CN35-F1
#
_cell.length_a   1.000
_cell.length_b   1.000
_cell.length_c   1.000
_cell.angle_alpha   90.00
_cell.angle_beta   90.00
_cell.angle_gamma   90.00
#
_symmetry.space_group_name_H-M   'P 1'
#
loop_
_entity.id
_entity.type
_entity.pdbx_description
1 polymer ?
#
loop_
_entity_poly.entity_id
_entity_poly.type
_entity_poly.pdbx_seq_one_letter_code
_entity_poly.pdbx_strand_id
1 'polypeptide(L)'
;ARHFGYNKDYLSRFFNSYLRCGFNRYLNGIRARHAAYLLENGSTNLTEIAFASGFNNYRTFNRAFKQSFAMSPSKYKKMVSEKKLPFF
;
A
#
# COMPACT_ATOMS: atom_id res chain seq x y z
N ALA A 1 -21.59 -1.00 -1.60
CA ALA A 1 -20.90 0.04 -0.79
C ALA A 1 -21.65 0.23 0.53
N ARG A 2 -21.30 -0.52 1.58
CA ARG A 2 -21.92 -0.44 2.92
C ARG A 2 -21.08 -1.24 3.93
N HIS A 3 -19.89 -0.74 4.28
CA HIS A 3 -19.19 -1.27 5.46
C HIS A 3 -18.33 -0.26 6.24
N PHE A 4 -18.23 0.99 5.81
CA PHE A 4 -17.77 2.07 6.68
C PHE A 4 -18.68 3.27 6.41
N GLY A 5 -19.44 3.69 7.42
CA GLY A 5 -20.43 4.77 7.37
C GLY A 5 -19.84 6.16 7.22
N TYR A 6 -18.84 6.32 6.37
CA TYR A 6 -18.24 7.61 6.08
C TYR A 6 -18.57 8.00 4.64
N ASN A 7 -19.40 9.02 4.52
CA ASN A 7 -19.71 9.67 3.25
C ASN A 7 -18.38 9.99 2.54
N LYS A 8 -18.19 9.45 1.32
CA LYS A 8 -16.99 9.71 0.50
C LYS A 8 -16.70 11.20 0.37
N ASP A 9 -17.74 12.04 0.33
CA ASP A 9 -17.62 13.49 0.22
C ASP A 9 -17.22 14.16 1.53
N TYR A 10 -17.54 13.54 2.67
CA TYR A 10 -17.10 14.00 4.00
C TYR A 10 -15.63 13.65 4.22
N LEU A 11 -15.23 12.42 3.88
CA LEU A 11 -13.82 12.01 3.92
C LEU A 11 -13.01 12.85 2.94
N SER A 12 -13.46 13.02 1.69
CA SER A 12 -12.67 13.79 0.72
C SER A 12 -12.47 15.24 1.16
N ARG A 13 -13.47 15.88 1.78
CA ARG A 13 -13.34 17.24 2.35
C ARG A 13 -12.44 17.27 3.59
N PHE A 14 -12.59 16.32 4.51
CA PHE A 14 -11.76 16.20 5.71
C PHE A 14 -10.28 15.98 5.34
N PHE A 15 -10.00 15.02 4.45
CA PHE A 15 -8.64 14.70 3.98
C PHE A 15 -8.01 15.85 3.17
N ASN A 16 -8.78 16.56 2.34
CA ASN A 16 -8.27 17.74 1.62
C ASN A 16 -7.93 18.90 2.55
N SER A 17 -8.68 19.08 3.66
CA SER A 17 -8.44 20.17 4.62
C SER A 17 -7.28 19.91 5.58
N TYR A 18 -7.04 18.66 5.99
CA TYR A 18 -6.09 18.34 7.06
C TYR A 18 -4.76 17.73 6.59
N LEU A 19 -4.72 17.00 5.47
CA LEU A 19 -3.58 16.10 5.20
C LEU A 19 -2.61 16.57 4.11
N ARG A 20 -2.84 17.72 3.44
CA ARG A 20 -2.01 18.24 2.32
C ARG A 20 -1.63 17.18 1.25
N CYS A 21 -2.34 16.06 1.23
CA CYS A 21 -2.17 14.97 0.30
C CYS A 21 -3.54 14.37 -0.01
N GLY A 22 -3.83 14.14 -1.30
CA GLY A 22 -5.14 13.63 -1.70
C GLY A 22 -5.43 12.26 -1.06
N PHE A 23 -6.69 12.01 -0.72
CA PHE A 23 -7.20 10.75 -0.14
C PHE A 23 -6.59 9.48 -0.75
N ASN A 24 -6.43 9.47 -2.08
CA ASN A 24 -5.82 8.35 -2.81
C ASN A 24 -4.38 8.06 -2.37
N ARG A 25 -3.57 9.08 -2.08
CA ARG A 25 -2.19 8.89 -1.59
C ARG A 25 -2.19 8.22 -0.22
N TYR A 26 -3.04 8.70 0.69
CA TYR A 26 -3.16 8.12 2.03
C TYR A 26 -3.62 6.66 1.97
N LEU A 27 -4.71 6.39 1.24
CA LEU A 27 -5.23 5.03 1.04
C LEU A 27 -4.19 4.11 0.41
N ASN A 28 -3.48 4.58 -0.62
CA ASN A 28 -2.41 3.81 -1.26
C ASN A 28 -1.25 3.52 -0.31
N GLY A 29 -0.94 4.42 0.63
CA GLY A 29 0.06 4.18 1.67
C GLY A 29 -0.36 3.08 2.65
N ILE A 30 -1.63 3.08 3.08
CA ILE A 30 -2.18 1.98 3.92
C ILE A 30 -2.07 0.65 3.18
N ARG A 31 -2.53 0.61 1.93
CA ARG A 31 -2.49 -0.60 1.10
C ARG A 31 -1.06 -1.09 0.86
N ALA A 32 -0.12 -0.18 0.62
CA ALA A 32 1.29 -0.52 0.47
C ALA A 32 1.89 -1.14 1.74
N ARG A 33 1.53 -0.64 2.93
CA ARG A 33 1.95 -1.25 4.21
C ARG A 33 1.39 -2.66 4.40
N HIS A 34 0.13 -2.88 4.05
CA HIS A 34 -0.45 -4.23 4.08
C HIS A 34 0.29 -5.19 3.14
N ALA A 35 0.66 -4.73 1.94
CA ALA A 35 1.47 -5.53 1.02
C ALA A 35 2.86 -5.88 1.58
N ALA A 36 3.51 -4.94 2.27
CA ALA A 36 4.81 -5.19 2.91
C ALA A 36 4.69 -6.26 4.02
N TYR A 37 3.65 -6.15 4.85
CA TYR A 37 3.32 -7.17 5.85
C TYR A 37 3.13 -8.56 5.22
N LEU A 38 2.39 -8.67 4.11
CA LEU A 38 2.20 -9.96 3.43
C LEU A 38 3.51 -10.53 2.87
N LEU A 39 4.40 -9.68 2.35
CA LEU A 39 5.72 -10.08 1.88
C LEU A 39 6.59 -10.64 3.01
N GLU A 40 6.57 -9.98 4.17
CA GLU A 40 7.30 -10.40 5.38
C GLU A 40 6.78 -11.72 5.96
N ASN A 41 5.48 -11.98 5.81
CA ASN A 41 4.83 -13.22 6.26
C ASN A 41 4.86 -14.34 5.21
N GLY A 42 5.77 -14.29 4.25
CA GLY A 42 6.06 -15.42 3.36
C GLY A 42 5.20 -15.50 2.10
N SER A 43 4.36 -14.50 1.81
CA SER A 43 3.69 -14.43 0.51
C SER A 43 4.70 -14.07 -0.59
N THR A 44 4.70 -14.80 -1.70
CA THR A 44 5.74 -14.64 -2.74
C THR A 44 5.22 -14.10 -4.08
N ASN A 45 3.93 -14.25 -4.39
CA ASN A 45 3.37 -13.75 -5.64
C ASN A 45 2.98 -12.27 -5.53
N LEU A 46 3.76 -11.39 -6.18
CA LEU A 46 3.54 -9.94 -6.11
C LEU A 46 2.19 -9.49 -6.70
N THR A 47 1.67 -10.21 -7.67
CA THR A 47 0.38 -9.91 -8.30
C THR A 47 -0.76 -10.22 -7.34
N GLU A 48 -0.72 -11.39 -6.69
CA GLU A 48 -1.71 -11.77 -5.67
C GLU A 48 -1.65 -10.82 -4.47
N ILE A 49 -0.45 -10.48 -3.99
CA ILE A 49 -0.26 -9.52 -2.89
C ILE A 49 -0.85 -8.15 -3.24
N ALA A 50 -0.67 -7.68 -4.49
CA ALA A 50 -1.25 -6.42 -4.93
C ALA A 50 -2.79 -6.45 -4.82
N PHE A 51 -3.42 -7.52 -5.29
CA PHE A 51 -4.87 -7.68 -5.24
C PHE A 51 -5.38 -7.88 -3.79
N ALA A 52 -4.72 -8.72 -3.00
CA ALA A 52 -5.04 -8.94 -1.58
C ALA A 52 -4.87 -7.66 -0.75
N SER A 53 -3.99 -6.75 -1.18
CA SER A 53 -3.80 -5.44 -0.56
C SER A 53 -4.79 -4.38 -1.06
N GLY A 54 -5.76 -4.76 -1.89
CA GLY A 54 -6.85 -3.89 -2.34
C GLY A 54 -6.49 -2.99 -3.53
N PHE A 55 -5.44 -3.30 -4.30
CA PHE A 55 -5.19 -2.63 -5.58
C PHE A 55 -5.93 -3.31 -6.71
N ASN A 56 -6.56 -2.53 -7.59
CA ASN A 56 -7.27 -3.07 -8.77
C ASN A 56 -6.32 -3.40 -9.93
N ASN A 57 -5.06 -2.95 -9.88
CA ASN A 57 -4.06 -3.29 -10.88
C ASN A 57 -2.64 -3.16 -10.33
N TYR A 58 -1.74 -3.95 -10.93
CA TYR A 58 -0.35 -4.03 -10.52
C TYR A 58 0.44 -2.73 -10.74
N ARG A 59 0.12 -1.95 -11.79
CA ARG A 59 0.82 -0.67 -12.08
C ARG A 59 0.63 0.34 -10.95
N THR A 60 -0.60 0.46 -10.43
CA THR A 60 -0.92 1.36 -9.32
C THR A 60 -0.27 0.90 -8.03
N PHE A 61 -0.31 -0.40 -7.76
CA PHE A 61 0.41 -1.04 -6.66
C PHE A 61 1.90 -0.70 -6.69
N ASN A 62 2.58 -0.96 -7.80
CA ASN A 62 4.03 -0.76 -7.91
C ASN A 62 4.41 0.70 -7.66
N ARG A 63 3.68 1.65 -8.24
CA ARG A 63 3.89 3.09 -7.99
C ARG A 63 3.67 3.46 -6.52
N ALA A 64 2.57 3.00 -5.92
CA ALA A 64 2.24 3.28 -4.52
C ALA A 64 3.27 2.69 -3.56
N PHE A 65 3.70 1.45 -3.81
CA PHE A 65 4.72 0.76 -3.01
C PHE A 65 6.06 1.49 -3.09
N LYS A 66 6.51 1.84 -4.31
CA LYS A 66 7.75 2.60 -4.51
C LYS A 66 7.70 3.97 -3.85
N GLN A 67 6.55 4.65 -3.86
CA GLN A 67 6.39 5.92 -3.15
C GLN A 67 6.42 5.77 -1.62
N SER A 68 5.95 4.63 -1.09
CA SER A 68 5.86 4.40 0.35
C SER A 68 7.17 3.88 0.96
N PHE A 69 7.92 3.05 0.22
CA PHE A 69 9.11 2.34 0.70
C PHE A 69 10.40 2.73 -0.03
N ALA A 70 10.34 3.73 -0.92
CA ALA A 70 11.44 4.18 -1.78
C ALA A 70 12.06 3.08 -2.68
N MET A 71 11.43 1.91 -2.80
CA MET A 71 11.91 0.78 -3.58
C MET A 71 10.78 -0.02 -4.22
N SER A 72 11.08 -0.77 -5.28
CA SER A 72 10.09 -1.62 -5.93
C SER A 72 9.69 -2.80 -5.03
N PRO A 73 8.46 -3.30 -5.15
CA PRO A 73 8.00 -4.47 -4.39
C PRO A 73 8.85 -5.71 -4.65
N SER A 74 9.40 -5.88 -5.86
CA SER A 74 10.34 -6.97 -6.18
C SER A 74 11.66 -6.84 -5.43
N LYS A 75 12.21 -5.62 -5.30
CA LYS A 75 13.43 -5.37 -4.53
C LYS A 75 13.18 -5.61 -3.04
N TYR A 76 12.04 -5.14 -2.53
CA TYR A 76 11.61 -5.38 -1.15
C TYR A 76 11.49 -6.87 -0.84
N LYS A 77 10.79 -7.63 -1.70
CA LYS A 77 10.68 -9.09 -1.60
C LYS A 77 12.05 -9.78 -1.50
N LYS A 78 13.01 -9.36 -2.32
CA LYS A 78 14.38 -9.89 -2.29
C LYS A 78 15.05 -9.60 -0.94
N MET A 79 14.92 -8.38 -0.41
CA MET A 79 15.46 -8.01 0.91
C MET A 79 14.85 -8.83 2.05
N VAL A 80 13.53 -9.04 2.01
CA VAL A 80 12.81 -9.89 2.97
C VAL A 80 13.34 -11.33 2.90
N SER A 81 13.45 -11.90 1.69
CA SER A 81 13.98 -13.25 1.47
C SER A 81 15.42 -13.41 1.93
N GLU A 82 16.23 -12.36 1.82
CA GLU A 82 17.63 -12.33 2.27
C GLU A 82 17.77 -11.98 3.76
N LYS A 83 16.66 -11.74 4.49
CA LYS A 83 16.63 -11.22 5.88
C LYS A 83 17.47 -9.94 6.09
N LYS A 84 17.67 -9.15 5.03
CA LYS A 84 18.49 -7.91 5.04
C LYS A 84 17.66 -6.66 5.28
N LEU A 85 16.48 -6.75 5.88
CA LEU A 85 15.74 -5.54 6.24
C LEU A 85 16.56 -4.77 7.29
N PRO A 86 17.02 -3.54 7.00
CA PRO A 86 17.46 -2.67 8.07
C PRO A 86 16.23 -2.47 8.96
N PHE A 87 16.37 -2.81 10.24
CA PHE A 87 15.31 -2.83 11.24
C PHE A 87 14.39 -1.60 11.19
N PHE A 88 13.14 -1.81 11.65
CA PHE A 88 12.21 -0.76 12.09
C PHE A 88 12.88 0.26 13.01
#